data_AF-A0A182MIQ9-F1
#
_entry.id   AF-A0A182MIQ9-F1
#
_cell.length_a   1.000
_cell.length_b   1.000
_cell.length_c   1.000
_cell.angle_alpha   90.00
_cell.angle_beta   90.00
_cell.angle_gamma   90.00
#
_symmetry.space_group_name_H-M   'P 1'
#
loop_
_entity.id
_entity.type
_entity.pdbx_description
1 polymer ?
#
loop_
_entity_poly.entity_id
_entity_poly.type
_entity_poly.pdbx_seq_one_letter_code
_entity_poly.pdbx_strand_id
1 'polypeptide(L)'
;MGCLYVLSLLSVFFGWSMVAVTGSSTPRYMCRETHLFHDCVFVHVFIEKNTSNVYFGHDDIALNDQRKIAFKTSTIRRLRSTLLDSFRQIRVLDLSNLVMEEIDPHAFRNGTNIRELNLSFNFIEKLSESLFRNMRFLSVLVLDRNNLSTLPEDLLYDTPYLFDLSIANNNLEQIKNKTFKRSNLLQYLTLSSNKLKHIDLTHLPRLYCANVSSNLLRTLTIPEAVSILDASHNRIDTVQGEKNKKLEILRLHHNHLTNIDWLQRYPGLVEVDLAYNKMERLYGQYFTGLDRIERLNLSHNRLIKLNIHSAPIQSLKVLDIRHNDLTHVEWNKKQFDALQQLYLDHNSIVTLKLSSNNTLRNLTLSNNDWDCASLVKLFQNVNRSVVGDSDRSCKQDYQLEHDLCCKVSAKPYLDRLIQYNIATSVGNKHQRANRCRENDEIASFYDINQLQSDTARLVQYKSLFKEQLYNLNTEINNYLERHQLKNLDMVHTNEKLRHLLLYLKNKQQLEQDHLRFFQLQVPRSMQKAGSLTQENAALQDHLNAIESTLKQVKEDTMRTSVKLMIMEGRKSR
;
A
#
# COMPACT_ATOMS: atom_id res chain seq x y z
N MET A 1 -44.19 1.40 -16.17
CA MET A 1 -43.29 0.41 -15.54
C MET A 1 -41.97 0.46 -16.32
N GLY A 2 -41.07 1.41 -16.10
CA GLY A 2 -40.36 1.69 -14.86
C GLY A 2 -38.87 1.47 -15.12
N CYS A 3 -38.23 2.41 -15.83
CA CYS A 3 -36.78 2.64 -15.95
C CYS A 3 -36.51 3.59 -17.15
N LEU A 4 -36.71 4.89 -16.98
CA LEU A 4 -36.19 5.96 -17.88
C LEU A 4 -36.33 7.39 -17.31
N TYR A 5 -36.59 7.56 -16.01
CA TYR A 5 -36.98 8.85 -15.40
C TYR A 5 -36.12 9.25 -14.18
N VAL A 6 -34.79 9.09 -14.24
CA VAL A 6 -33.89 9.53 -13.13
C VAL A 6 -32.69 10.39 -13.60
N LEU A 7 -32.64 10.82 -14.87
CA LEU A 7 -31.55 11.68 -15.37
C LEU A 7 -31.98 13.12 -15.73
N SER A 8 -33.12 13.61 -15.24
CA SER A 8 -33.59 14.99 -15.54
C SER A 8 -33.95 15.87 -14.33
N LEU A 9 -33.54 15.53 -13.10
CA LEU A 9 -33.98 16.26 -11.90
C LEU A 9 -32.86 16.77 -10.97
N LEU A 10 -31.76 17.29 -11.54
CA LEU A 10 -30.75 18.06 -10.77
C LEU A 10 -30.33 19.37 -11.46
N SER A 11 -31.25 20.03 -12.18
CA SER A 11 -31.04 21.36 -12.77
C SER A 11 -31.91 22.47 -12.17
N VAL A 12 -32.55 22.24 -11.03
CA VAL A 12 -33.40 23.26 -10.38
C VAL A 12 -33.01 23.34 -8.91
N PHE A 13 -31.97 24.11 -8.57
CA PHE A 13 -31.76 24.73 -7.24
C PHE A 13 -30.44 25.53 -7.17
N PHE A 14 -30.13 26.36 -8.17
CA PHE A 14 -29.25 27.52 -7.97
C PHE A 14 -29.76 28.65 -8.84
N GLY A 15 -30.60 29.50 -8.26
CA GLY A 15 -31.06 30.72 -8.89
C GLY A 15 -29.94 31.75 -8.91
N TRP A 16 -29.20 31.82 -10.01
CA TRP A 16 -28.59 33.06 -10.49
C TRP A 16 -28.91 33.17 -11.99
N SER A 17 -29.50 34.31 -12.34
CA SER A 17 -29.91 34.70 -13.69
C SER A 17 -28.77 34.53 -14.72
N MET A 18 -28.90 33.57 -15.63
CA MET A 18 -28.28 33.66 -16.95
C MET A 18 -29.08 34.66 -17.77
N VAL A 19 -28.56 35.88 -17.94
CA VAL A 19 -28.87 36.65 -19.14
C VAL A 19 -27.95 36.13 -20.23
N ALA A 20 -28.41 35.15 -21.00
CA ALA A 20 -27.84 34.85 -22.31
C ALA A 20 -28.21 36.00 -23.24
N VAL A 21 -27.38 37.04 -23.30
CA VAL A 21 -27.43 38.02 -24.38
C VAL A 21 -26.90 37.34 -25.63
N THR A 22 -27.73 37.28 -26.67
CA THR A 22 -27.31 36.94 -28.04
C THR A 22 -26.22 37.91 -28.50
N GLY A 23 -24.96 37.50 -28.38
CA GLY A 23 -23.79 38.24 -28.83
C GLY A 23 -22.52 37.43 -28.57
N SER A 24 -21.65 37.32 -29.58
CA SER A 24 -20.38 36.59 -29.55
C SER A 24 -19.45 37.07 -28.41
N SER A 25 -19.54 36.45 -27.24
CA SER A 25 -18.51 36.59 -26.21
C SER A 25 -17.98 35.21 -25.88
N THR A 26 -16.74 34.98 -26.30
CA THR A 26 -15.98 33.80 -25.93
C THR A 26 -15.75 33.83 -24.41
N PRO A 27 -15.93 32.71 -23.69
CA PRO A 27 -15.83 32.70 -22.24
C PRO A 27 -14.41 33.12 -21.80
N ARG A 28 -14.35 34.14 -20.95
CA ARG A 28 -13.12 34.64 -20.32
C ARG A 28 -13.18 34.39 -18.82
N TYR A 29 -12.17 33.71 -18.32
CA TYR A 29 -12.05 33.38 -16.90
C TYR A 29 -11.04 34.32 -16.24
N MET A 30 -11.47 34.99 -15.17
CA MET A 30 -10.61 35.79 -14.30
C MET A 30 -10.38 35.02 -13.01
N CYS A 31 -9.16 35.05 -12.47
CA CYS A 31 -8.89 34.46 -11.17
C CYS A 31 -9.13 35.46 -10.05
N ARG A 32 -9.32 34.91 -8.85
CA ARG A 32 -9.39 35.68 -7.61
C ARG A 32 -8.06 35.53 -6.89
N GLU A 33 -7.50 36.64 -6.44
CA GLU A 33 -6.32 36.62 -5.59
C GLU A 33 -6.67 36.07 -4.21
N THR A 34 -5.83 35.17 -3.68
CA THR A 34 -6.00 34.64 -2.33
C THR A 34 -4.67 34.71 -1.58
N HIS A 35 -4.67 35.08 -0.30
CA HIS A 35 -3.43 35.29 0.45
C HIS A 35 -2.86 34.03 1.10
N LEU A 36 -3.55 32.88 1.01
CA LEU A 36 -3.22 31.72 1.85
C LEU A 36 -2.19 30.78 1.19
N PHE A 37 -2.26 30.51 -0.12
CA PHE A 37 -1.31 29.57 -0.79
C PHE A 37 -1.09 29.81 -2.29
N HIS A 38 -2.09 30.34 -2.99
CA HIS A 38 -2.08 30.61 -4.43
C HIS A 38 -2.43 32.07 -4.68
N ASP A 39 -1.64 32.78 -5.46
CA ASP A 39 -1.91 34.18 -5.81
C ASP A 39 -3.02 34.32 -6.86
N CYS A 40 -3.44 33.21 -7.49
CA CYS A 40 -4.51 33.21 -8.49
C CYS A 40 -5.32 31.89 -8.43
N VAL A 41 -6.59 31.98 -8.03
CA VAL A 41 -7.50 30.83 -8.04
C VAL A 41 -8.64 31.06 -9.02
N PHE A 42 -8.72 30.22 -10.04
CA PHE A 42 -9.87 30.16 -10.93
C PHE A 42 -10.99 29.34 -10.31
N VAL A 43 -12.23 29.82 -10.41
CA VAL A 43 -13.40 29.16 -9.83
C VAL A 43 -14.49 29.03 -10.89
N HIS A 44 -15.19 27.89 -10.93
CA HIS A 44 -16.28 27.64 -11.88
C HIS A 44 -15.84 27.68 -13.36
N VAL A 45 -14.63 27.18 -13.64
CA VAL A 45 -14.14 26.99 -15.01
C VAL A 45 -14.67 25.65 -15.53
N PHE A 46 -15.42 25.67 -16.62
CA PHE A 46 -15.97 24.46 -17.24
C PHE A 46 -15.53 24.39 -18.70
N ILE A 47 -14.65 23.44 -19.01
CA ILE A 47 -14.09 23.22 -20.34
C ILE A 47 -14.29 21.77 -20.73
N GLU A 48 -15.22 21.55 -21.67
CA GLU A 48 -15.44 20.26 -22.32
C GLU A 48 -14.41 20.03 -23.43
N LYS A 49 -14.32 18.77 -23.89
CA LYS A 49 -13.39 18.39 -24.98
C LYS A 49 -13.55 19.24 -26.24
N ASN A 50 -14.79 19.55 -26.60
CA ASN A 50 -15.13 20.26 -27.84
C ASN A 50 -15.27 21.78 -27.67
N THR A 51 -15.10 22.31 -26.46
CA THR A 51 -15.23 23.76 -26.21
C THR A 51 -14.19 24.54 -27.04
N SER A 52 -14.64 25.28 -28.04
CA SER A 52 -13.76 26.19 -28.78
C SER A 52 -13.48 27.48 -28.00
N ASN A 53 -12.38 28.15 -28.33
CA ASN A 53 -11.97 29.49 -27.88
C ASN A 53 -12.29 29.85 -26.41
N VAL A 54 -11.34 29.62 -25.52
CA VAL A 54 -11.40 29.98 -24.09
C VAL A 54 -10.24 30.91 -23.75
N TYR A 55 -10.51 32.01 -23.05
CA TYR A 55 -9.50 32.97 -22.63
C TYR A 55 -9.35 33.01 -21.11
N PHE A 56 -8.13 33.26 -20.64
CA PHE A 56 -7.82 33.40 -19.22
C PHE A 56 -7.17 34.75 -18.96
N GLY A 57 -7.56 35.43 -17.89
CA GLY A 57 -6.96 36.69 -17.47
C GLY A 57 -7.22 37.85 -18.43
N HIS A 58 -6.35 38.85 -18.36
CA HIS A 58 -6.37 40.03 -19.21
C HIS A 58 -5.76 39.76 -20.59
N ASP A 59 -6.20 40.50 -21.61
CA ASP A 59 -5.57 40.46 -22.95
C ASP A 59 -4.13 40.96 -22.91
N ASP A 60 -3.87 41.96 -22.06
CA ASP A 60 -2.52 42.39 -21.75
C ASP A 60 -1.87 41.37 -20.81
N ILE A 61 -1.02 40.53 -21.40
CA ILE A 61 -0.25 39.48 -20.74
C ILE A 61 0.61 40.05 -19.59
N ALA A 62 1.00 41.33 -19.64
CA ALA A 62 1.76 41.95 -18.57
C ALA A 62 0.98 42.06 -17.25
N LEU A 63 -0.36 42.09 -17.31
CA LEU A 63 -1.25 42.12 -16.15
C LEU A 63 -1.52 40.73 -15.55
N ASN A 64 -1.11 39.67 -16.24
CA ASN A 64 -1.25 38.28 -15.79
C ASN A 64 0.07 37.81 -15.11
N ASP A 65 0.51 38.52 -14.07
CA ASP A 65 1.80 38.35 -13.40
C ASP A 65 1.82 37.32 -12.27
N GLN A 66 0.68 36.65 -12.04
CA GLN A 66 0.50 35.67 -10.99
C GLN A 66 1.37 34.42 -11.21
N ARG A 67 1.90 33.86 -10.12
CA ARG A 67 2.94 32.82 -10.14
C ARG A 67 2.48 31.46 -9.62
N LYS A 68 1.39 31.40 -8.87
CA LYS A 68 0.85 30.21 -8.22
C LYS A 68 -0.63 30.09 -8.56
N ILE A 69 -0.91 29.32 -9.60
CA ILE A 69 -2.28 29.15 -10.11
C ILE A 69 -2.87 27.83 -9.65
N ALA A 70 -4.12 27.89 -9.18
CA ALA A 70 -4.94 26.72 -8.88
C ALA A 70 -6.38 26.91 -9.38
N PHE A 71 -7.13 25.81 -9.35
CA PHE A 71 -8.53 25.75 -9.77
C PHE A 71 -9.38 25.18 -8.63
N LYS A 72 -10.57 25.76 -8.43
CA LYS A 72 -11.55 25.29 -7.46
C LYS A 72 -12.90 25.12 -8.13
N THR A 73 -13.62 24.05 -7.79
CA THR A 73 -14.97 23.78 -8.33
C THR A 73 -15.00 23.95 -9.85
N SER A 74 -14.05 23.33 -10.55
CA SER A 74 -13.80 23.51 -11.98
C SER A 74 -13.60 22.16 -12.65
N THR A 75 -13.95 22.06 -13.93
CA THR A 75 -13.71 20.88 -14.77
C THR A 75 -13.00 21.31 -16.06
N ILE A 76 -11.88 20.67 -16.37
CA ILE A 76 -11.11 20.92 -17.59
C ILE A 76 -10.78 19.57 -18.21
N ARG A 77 -11.69 19.07 -19.06
CA ARG A 77 -11.52 17.75 -19.71
C ARG A 77 -10.40 17.75 -20.74
N ARG A 78 -10.11 18.90 -21.36
CA ARG A 78 -8.97 19.09 -22.27
C ARG A 78 -8.21 20.37 -21.94
N LEU A 79 -6.94 20.24 -21.56
CA LEU A 79 -6.05 21.39 -21.35
C LEU A 79 -5.51 21.91 -22.68
N ARG A 80 -5.75 23.19 -22.98
CA ARG A 80 -5.24 23.90 -24.17
C ARG A 80 -4.10 24.85 -23.79
N SER A 81 -3.44 25.43 -24.80
CA SER A 81 -2.35 26.40 -24.59
C SER A 81 -2.81 27.74 -24.02
N THR A 82 -4.11 28.07 -24.14
CA THR A 82 -4.62 29.42 -23.84
C THR A 82 -4.34 29.92 -22.43
N LEU A 83 -4.28 29.01 -21.43
CA LEU A 83 -3.89 29.35 -20.06
C LEU A 83 -2.44 29.88 -20.01
N LEU A 84 -1.50 29.14 -20.59
CA LEU A 84 -0.06 29.47 -20.54
C LEU A 84 0.37 30.45 -21.63
N ASP A 85 -0.46 30.66 -22.65
CA ASP A 85 -0.31 31.76 -23.59
C ASP A 85 -0.54 33.11 -22.88
N SER A 86 -1.46 33.13 -21.91
CA SER A 86 -1.88 34.32 -21.15
C SER A 86 -1.08 34.51 -19.86
N PHE A 87 -0.72 33.43 -19.14
CA PHE A 87 0.01 33.47 -17.86
C PHE A 87 1.39 32.85 -17.98
N ARG A 88 2.39 33.66 -18.34
CA ARG A 88 3.76 33.18 -18.67
C ARG A 88 4.74 33.19 -17.49
N GLN A 89 4.33 33.77 -16.35
CA GLN A 89 5.19 33.92 -15.16
C GLN A 89 4.96 32.81 -14.11
N ILE A 90 4.10 31.84 -14.40
CA ILE A 90 3.74 30.77 -13.47
C ILE A 90 4.97 29.96 -13.05
N ARG A 91 5.07 29.72 -11.74
CA ARG A 91 6.05 28.85 -11.10
C ARG A 91 5.42 27.61 -10.50
N VAL A 92 4.22 27.72 -9.94
CA VAL A 92 3.46 26.61 -9.36
C VAL A 92 2.11 26.53 -10.08
N LEU A 93 1.83 25.38 -10.68
CA LEU A 93 0.59 25.15 -11.41
C LEU A 93 -0.10 23.90 -10.87
N ASP A 94 -1.21 24.10 -10.17
CA ASP A 94 -2.06 23.02 -9.68
C ASP A 94 -3.25 22.81 -10.61
N LEU A 95 -3.21 21.71 -11.35
CA LEU A 95 -4.26 21.22 -12.25
C LEU A 95 -4.82 19.89 -11.75
N SER A 96 -4.69 19.59 -10.45
CA SER A 96 -5.19 18.36 -9.87
C SER A 96 -6.72 18.34 -9.79
N ASN A 97 -7.30 17.14 -9.92
CA ASN A 97 -8.73 16.90 -9.74
C ASN A 97 -9.63 17.80 -10.63
N LEU A 98 -9.30 17.89 -11.91
CA LEU A 98 -10.05 18.65 -12.92
C LEU A 98 -10.80 17.77 -13.92
N VAL A 99 -10.83 16.45 -13.69
CA VAL A 99 -11.44 15.47 -14.61
C VAL A 99 -10.79 15.55 -16.00
N MET A 100 -9.49 15.85 -16.03
CA MET A 100 -8.74 16.05 -17.28
C MET A 100 -8.47 14.71 -17.97
N GLU A 101 -8.83 14.61 -19.24
CA GLU A 101 -8.63 13.40 -20.05
C GLU A 101 -7.52 13.61 -21.09
N GLU A 102 -7.41 14.83 -21.62
CA GLU A 102 -6.49 15.17 -22.71
C GLU A 102 -5.69 16.43 -22.40
N ILE A 103 -4.42 16.42 -22.81
CA ILE A 103 -3.56 17.60 -22.80
C ILE A 103 -3.10 17.85 -24.23
N ASP A 104 -3.32 19.06 -24.72
CA ASP A 104 -2.81 19.48 -26.02
C ASP A 104 -1.27 19.42 -26.03
N PRO A 105 -0.60 18.85 -27.06
CA PRO A 105 0.86 18.77 -27.10
C PRO A 105 1.60 20.10 -26.91
N HIS A 106 0.94 21.22 -27.20
CA HIS A 106 1.48 22.57 -27.05
C HIS A 106 0.94 23.32 -25.82
N ALA A 107 0.14 22.67 -24.96
CA ALA A 107 -0.48 23.28 -23.79
C ALA A 107 0.55 24.00 -22.89
N PHE A 108 1.75 23.43 -22.79
CA PHE A 108 2.83 23.90 -21.93
C PHE A 108 3.96 24.65 -22.65
N ARG A 109 3.78 25.00 -23.93
CA ARG A 109 4.84 25.64 -24.75
C ARG A 109 5.41 26.90 -24.10
N ASN A 110 4.57 27.70 -23.44
CA ASN A 110 4.93 28.96 -22.80
C ASN A 110 5.17 28.84 -21.27
N GLY A 111 5.13 27.63 -20.72
CA GLY A 111 5.35 27.36 -19.28
C GLY A 111 6.82 27.35 -18.86
N THR A 112 7.64 28.28 -19.38
CA THR A 112 9.12 28.23 -19.23
C THR A 112 9.60 28.45 -17.80
N ASN A 113 8.80 29.08 -16.94
CA ASN A 113 9.14 29.39 -15.55
C ASN A 113 8.57 28.37 -14.54
N ILE A 114 7.83 27.37 -15.00
CA ILE A 114 7.18 26.38 -14.13
C ILE A 114 8.24 25.56 -13.41
N ARG A 115 8.08 25.45 -12.09
CA ARG A 115 8.92 24.68 -11.17
C ARG A 115 8.16 23.51 -10.56
N GLU A 116 6.87 23.69 -10.30
CA GLU A 116 6.02 22.67 -9.70
C GLU A 116 4.76 22.53 -10.55
N LEU A 117 4.50 21.30 -11.01
CA LEU A 117 3.34 20.96 -11.82
C LEU A 117 2.61 19.77 -11.18
N ASN A 118 1.36 20.00 -10.80
CA ASN A 118 0.49 18.95 -10.29
C ASN A 118 -0.63 18.66 -11.29
N LEU A 119 -0.64 17.43 -11.82
CA LEU A 119 -1.63 16.90 -12.75
C LEU A 119 -2.37 15.67 -12.16
N SER A 120 -2.26 15.47 -10.85
CA SER A 120 -2.80 14.28 -10.19
C SER A 120 -4.34 14.22 -10.14
N PHE A 121 -4.88 13.03 -9.87
CA PHE A 121 -6.33 12.80 -9.75
C PHE A 121 -7.12 13.23 -10.99
N ASN A 122 -6.56 12.95 -12.17
CA ASN A 122 -7.20 13.18 -13.45
C ASN A 122 -7.38 11.82 -14.17
N PHE A 123 -7.81 11.85 -15.43
CA PHE A 123 -8.06 10.67 -16.26
C PHE A 123 -7.13 10.64 -17.47
N ILE A 124 -5.91 11.19 -17.35
CA ILE A 124 -4.97 11.33 -18.46
C ILE A 124 -4.47 9.94 -18.87
N GLU A 125 -4.64 9.58 -20.13
CA GLU A 125 -4.21 8.27 -20.66
C GLU A 125 -2.83 8.31 -21.33
N LYS A 126 -2.47 9.45 -21.93
CA LYS A 126 -1.26 9.63 -22.73
C LYS A 126 -0.66 11.01 -22.54
N LEU A 127 0.68 11.06 -22.57
CA LEU A 127 1.46 12.30 -22.59
C LEU A 127 2.23 12.36 -23.90
N SER A 128 2.33 13.55 -24.50
CA SER A 128 3.19 13.78 -25.67
C SER A 128 4.67 13.80 -25.24
N GLU A 129 5.56 13.28 -26.09
CA GLU A 129 7.02 13.30 -25.87
C GLU A 129 7.58 14.71 -25.62
N SER A 130 7.00 15.72 -26.27
CA SER A 130 7.47 17.11 -26.19
C SER A 130 6.76 17.96 -25.14
N LEU A 131 5.89 17.34 -24.32
CA LEU A 131 4.97 18.05 -23.43
C LEU A 131 5.70 18.98 -22.45
N PHE A 132 6.84 18.54 -21.90
CA PHE A 132 7.62 19.30 -20.92
C PHE A 132 8.90 19.94 -21.51
N ARG A 133 9.04 19.95 -22.84
CA ARG A 133 10.28 20.37 -23.55
C ARG A 133 10.81 21.75 -23.14
N ASN A 134 9.92 22.68 -22.82
CA ASN A 134 10.28 24.06 -22.47
C ASN A 134 10.35 24.31 -20.95
N MET A 135 9.98 23.34 -20.11
CA MET A 135 9.94 23.48 -18.65
C MET A 135 11.30 23.20 -18.00
N ARG A 136 12.33 23.95 -18.40
CA ARG A 136 13.72 23.67 -17.97
C ARG A 136 13.95 23.77 -16.46
N PHE A 137 13.09 24.51 -15.75
CA PHE A 137 13.18 24.69 -14.29
C PHE A 137 12.24 23.77 -13.50
N LEU A 138 11.58 22.81 -14.17
CA LEU A 138 10.69 21.87 -13.50
C LEU A 138 11.48 21.06 -12.47
N SER A 139 11.05 21.16 -11.22
CA SER A 139 11.64 20.54 -10.05
C SER A 139 10.71 19.49 -9.44
N VAL A 140 9.40 19.71 -9.48
CA VAL A 140 8.39 18.80 -8.93
C VAL A 140 7.36 18.50 -10.00
N LEU A 141 7.12 17.22 -10.27
CA LEU A 141 6.09 16.75 -11.18
C LEU A 141 5.26 15.65 -10.53
N VAL A 142 3.96 15.88 -10.40
CA VAL A 142 3.01 14.93 -9.82
C VAL A 142 1.98 14.52 -10.88
N LEU A 143 1.96 13.23 -11.21
CA LEU A 143 1.09 12.59 -12.21
C LEU A 143 0.24 11.46 -11.58
N ASP A 144 0.15 11.43 -10.25
CA ASP A 144 -0.52 10.38 -9.50
C ASP A 144 -1.98 10.20 -9.90
N ARG A 145 -2.48 8.96 -9.83
CA ARG A 145 -3.90 8.64 -10.05
C ARG A 145 -4.40 9.20 -11.37
N ASN A 146 -3.72 8.79 -12.44
CA ASN A 146 -4.13 8.95 -13.82
C ASN A 146 -4.26 7.57 -14.47
N ASN A 147 -4.54 7.53 -15.77
CA ASN A 147 -4.69 6.29 -16.54
C ASN A 147 -3.49 5.98 -17.44
N LEU A 148 -2.29 6.48 -17.10
CA LEU A 148 -1.09 6.33 -17.93
C LEU A 148 -0.69 4.86 -18.05
N SER A 149 -0.61 4.34 -19.26
CA SER A 149 -0.15 2.98 -19.55
C SER A 149 1.34 2.91 -19.95
N THR A 150 1.87 4.02 -20.47
CA THR A 150 3.26 4.15 -20.89
C THR A 150 3.78 5.55 -20.59
N LEU A 151 5.11 5.68 -20.44
CA LEU A 151 5.80 6.96 -20.42
C LEU A 151 6.67 7.07 -21.68
N PRO A 152 6.53 8.15 -22.47
CA PRO A 152 7.44 8.38 -23.58
C PRO A 152 8.89 8.54 -23.12
N GLU A 153 9.85 8.06 -23.91
CA GLU A 153 11.27 8.02 -23.52
C GLU A 153 11.84 9.42 -23.26
N ASP A 154 11.49 10.39 -24.12
CA ASP A 154 12.06 11.74 -24.08
C ASP A 154 11.22 12.73 -23.26
N LEU A 155 10.15 12.26 -22.59
CA LEU A 155 9.24 13.12 -21.83
C LEU A 155 9.97 13.99 -20.79
N LEU A 156 11.01 13.44 -20.15
CA LEU A 156 11.78 14.09 -19.08
C LEU A 156 13.18 14.53 -19.55
N TYR A 157 13.45 14.54 -20.87
CA TYR A 157 14.79 14.81 -21.39
C TYR A 157 15.24 16.26 -21.13
N ASP A 158 14.33 17.22 -21.27
CA ASP A 158 14.59 18.65 -21.11
C ASP A 158 14.24 19.19 -19.70
N THR A 159 14.07 18.31 -18.70
CA THR A 159 13.80 18.66 -17.29
C THR A 159 14.94 18.26 -16.35
N PRO A 160 16.18 18.78 -16.55
CA PRO A 160 17.36 18.33 -15.83
C PRO A 160 17.37 18.66 -14.33
N TYR A 161 16.52 19.60 -13.90
CA TYR A 161 16.37 20.02 -12.49
C TYR A 161 15.28 19.25 -11.74
N LEU A 162 14.69 18.22 -12.35
CA LEU A 162 13.67 17.42 -11.70
C LEU A 162 14.25 16.76 -10.44
N PHE A 163 13.61 17.05 -9.31
CA PHE A 163 14.02 16.68 -7.97
C PHE A 163 13.05 15.68 -7.34
N ASP A 164 11.75 15.87 -7.58
CA ASP A 164 10.67 15.00 -7.11
C ASP A 164 9.75 14.64 -8.27
N LEU A 165 9.54 13.33 -8.44
CA LEU A 165 8.66 12.77 -9.46
C LEU A 165 7.75 11.72 -8.83
N SER A 166 6.44 11.96 -8.94
CA SER A 166 5.42 11.00 -8.52
C SER A 166 4.51 10.63 -9.68
N ILE A 167 4.40 9.32 -9.95
CA ILE A 167 3.53 8.73 -10.98
C ILE A 167 2.81 7.50 -10.37
N ALA A 168 2.41 7.60 -9.10
CA ALA A 168 1.71 6.54 -8.40
C ALA A 168 0.33 6.27 -9.00
N ASN A 169 -0.20 5.07 -8.75
CA ASN A 169 -1.59 4.72 -9.09
C ASN A 169 -1.93 4.97 -10.57
N ASN A 170 -1.05 4.51 -11.46
CA ASN A 170 -1.24 4.51 -12.90
C ASN A 170 -1.24 3.05 -13.41
N ASN A 171 -1.18 2.86 -14.72
CA ASN A 171 -1.20 1.55 -15.38
C ASN A 171 0.15 1.19 -16.04
N LEU A 172 1.27 1.75 -15.57
CA LEU A 172 2.57 1.58 -16.21
C LEU A 172 3.07 0.14 -16.09
N GLU A 173 3.35 -0.51 -17.22
CA GLU A 173 3.94 -1.87 -17.25
C GLU A 173 5.46 -1.88 -17.28
N GLN A 174 6.05 -0.82 -17.82
CA GLN A 174 7.49 -0.66 -17.97
C GLN A 174 7.87 0.82 -17.94
N ILE A 175 9.10 1.08 -17.49
CA ILE A 175 9.78 2.37 -17.68
C ILE A 175 11.11 2.06 -18.33
N LYS A 176 11.39 2.70 -19.46
CA LYS A 176 12.60 2.44 -20.22
C LYS A 176 13.77 3.16 -19.55
N ASN A 177 14.96 2.55 -19.56
CA ASN A 177 16.15 3.10 -18.88
C ASN A 177 16.50 4.53 -19.34
N LYS A 178 16.21 4.87 -20.60
CA LYS A 178 16.46 6.21 -21.15
C LYS A 178 15.58 7.31 -20.54
N THR A 179 14.41 6.96 -19.98
CA THR A 179 13.45 7.93 -19.41
C THR A 179 14.08 8.82 -18.34
N PHE A 180 15.03 8.30 -17.56
CA PHE A 180 15.69 9.04 -16.48
C PHE A 180 17.11 9.52 -16.81
N LYS A 181 17.56 9.39 -18.06
CA LYS A 181 18.96 9.64 -18.46
C LYS A 181 19.47 11.06 -18.12
N ARG A 182 18.58 12.06 -18.08
CA ARG A 182 18.90 13.47 -17.77
C ARG A 182 18.49 13.89 -16.36
N SER A 183 17.79 13.04 -15.60
CA SER A 183 17.24 13.33 -14.27
C SER A 183 18.26 13.10 -13.16
N ASN A 184 19.48 13.62 -13.33
CA ASN A 184 20.61 13.39 -12.43
C ASN A 184 20.42 14.01 -11.03
N LEU A 185 19.46 14.93 -10.89
CA LEU A 185 19.13 15.62 -9.65
C LEU A 185 17.94 14.99 -8.91
N LEU A 186 17.33 13.94 -9.47
CA LEU A 186 16.15 13.29 -8.88
C LEU A 186 16.52 12.64 -7.55
N GLN A 187 15.78 13.00 -6.49
CA GLN A 187 15.97 12.48 -5.13
C GLN A 187 14.77 11.70 -4.63
N TYR A 188 13.56 12.08 -5.06
CA TYR A 188 12.31 11.44 -4.66
C TYR A 188 11.63 10.87 -5.90
N LEU A 189 11.38 9.56 -5.88
CA LEU A 189 10.73 8.85 -6.97
C LEU A 189 9.64 7.94 -6.43
N THR A 190 8.39 8.23 -6.80
CA THR A 190 7.24 7.41 -6.44
C THR A 190 6.60 6.81 -7.68
N LEU A 191 6.61 5.49 -7.76
CA LEU A 191 6.05 4.66 -8.83
C LEU A 191 5.08 3.60 -8.28
N SER A 192 4.62 3.78 -7.05
CA SER A 192 3.80 2.80 -6.35
C SER A 192 2.47 2.54 -7.04
N SER A 193 1.92 1.33 -6.89
CA SER A 193 0.61 0.98 -7.44
C SER A 193 0.54 1.14 -8.97
N ASN A 194 1.54 0.59 -9.67
CA ASN A 194 1.55 0.43 -11.13
C ASN A 194 1.58 -1.07 -11.47
N LYS A 195 1.93 -1.42 -12.72
CA LYS A 195 2.03 -2.80 -13.20
C LYS A 195 3.46 -3.15 -13.61
N LEU A 196 4.45 -2.48 -13.01
CA LEU A 196 5.85 -2.59 -13.39
C LEU A 196 6.36 -4.01 -13.15
N LYS A 197 6.89 -4.65 -14.19
CA LYS A 197 7.57 -5.96 -14.09
C LYS A 197 9.06 -5.82 -13.86
N HIS A 198 9.64 -4.72 -14.35
CA HIS A 198 11.05 -4.38 -14.24
C HIS A 198 11.21 -2.87 -14.05
N ILE A 199 12.22 -2.48 -13.27
CA ILE A 199 12.64 -1.09 -13.13
C ILE A 199 14.13 -1.07 -12.78
N ASP A 200 14.89 -0.22 -13.46
CA ASP A 200 16.30 0.00 -13.19
C ASP A 200 16.52 1.43 -12.68
N LEU A 201 16.83 1.54 -11.39
CA LEU A 201 17.08 2.80 -10.70
C LEU A 201 18.58 3.05 -10.48
N THR A 202 19.45 2.17 -10.97
CA THR A 202 20.91 2.24 -10.72
C THR A 202 21.55 3.48 -11.36
N HIS A 203 20.93 4.02 -12.41
CA HIS A 203 21.39 5.21 -13.12
C HIS A 203 21.02 6.54 -12.42
N LEU A 204 20.39 6.51 -11.25
CA LEU A 204 19.99 7.70 -10.49
C LEU A 204 20.96 7.95 -9.32
N PRO A 205 22.04 8.74 -9.52
CA PRO A 205 23.14 8.85 -8.55
C PRO A 205 22.79 9.64 -7.28
N ARG A 206 21.66 10.36 -7.28
CA ARG A 206 21.20 11.19 -6.16
C ARG A 206 19.89 10.72 -5.55
N LEU A 207 19.38 9.57 -5.98
CA LEU A 207 18.14 9.03 -5.47
C LEU A 207 18.26 8.81 -3.96
N TYR A 208 17.42 9.48 -3.18
CA TYR A 208 17.40 9.43 -1.73
C TYR A 208 16.27 8.53 -1.23
N CYS A 209 15.06 8.73 -1.78
CA CYS A 209 13.86 7.97 -1.44
C CYS A 209 13.20 7.44 -2.72
N ALA A 210 12.91 6.15 -2.73
CA ALA A 210 12.15 5.53 -3.81
C ALA A 210 11.04 4.63 -3.28
N ASN A 211 9.87 4.74 -3.89
CA ASN A 211 8.73 3.88 -3.62
C ASN A 211 8.26 3.20 -4.92
N VAL A 212 8.51 1.90 -5.01
CA VAL A 212 8.06 1.02 -6.10
C VAL A 212 7.10 -0.06 -5.59
N SER A 213 6.48 0.18 -4.43
CA SER A 213 5.53 -0.75 -3.82
C SER A 213 4.32 -1.05 -4.70
N SER A 214 3.62 -2.16 -4.45
CA SER A 214 2.41 -2.52 -5.19
C SER A 214 2.61 -2.56 -6.70
N ASN A 215 3.64 -3.28 -7.15
CA ASN A 215 3.94 -3.53 -8.56
C ASN A 215 4.04 -5.04 -8.82
N LEU A 216 4.60 -5.45 -9.95
CA LEU A 216 4.74 -6.85 -10.36
C LEU A 216 6.22 -7.28 -10.44
N LEU A 217 7.11 -6.60 -9.70
CA LEU A 217 8.56 -6.85 -9.74
C LEU A 217 8.89 -8.24 -9.20
N ARG A 218 9.78 -8.96 -9.89
CA ARG A 218 10.37 -10.24 -9.42
C ARG A 218 11.80 -10.08 -8.90
N THR A 219 12.54 -9.15 -9.48
CA THR A 219 13.92 -8.84 -9.09
C THR A 219 13.97 -7.39 -8.66
N LEU A 220 14.60 -7.13 -7.52
CA LEU A 220 14.90 -5.79 -7.05
C LEU A 220 16.40 -5.52 -7.15
N THR A 221 16.79 -4.53 -7.94
CA THR A 221 18.15 -3.98 -7.95
C THR A 221 18.18 -2.73 -7.08
N ILE A 222 18.91 -2.76 -5.98
CA ILE A 222 19.03 -1.62 -5.06
C ILE A 222 20.12 -0.66 -5.57
N PRO A 223 19.82 0.63 -5.81
CA PRO A 223 20.81 1.64 -6.22
C PRO A 223 21.84 1.94 -5.13
N GLU A 224 23.02 2.44 -5.52
CA GLU A 224 24.11 2.77 -4.58
C GLU A 224 23.79 3.96 -3.65
N ALA A 225 22.96 4.89 -4.11
CA ALA A 225 22.74 6.16 -3.41
C ALA A 225 21.52 6.18 -2.46
N VAL A 226 20.58 5.23 -2.60
CA VAL A 226 19.27 5.28 -1.95
C VAL A 226 19.38 5.08 -0.43
N SER A 227 18.61 5.88 0.32
CA SER A 227 18.53 5.85 1.78
C SER A 227 17.27 5.15 2.27
N ILE A 228 16.15 5.37 1.56
CA ILE A 228 14.84 4.81 1.90
C ILE A 228 14.27 4.15 0.64
N LEU A 229 14.01 2.84 0.71
CA LEU A 229 13.44 2.08 -0.40
C LEU A 229 12.24 1.26 0.06
N ASP A 230 11.08 1.54 -0.53
CA ASP A 230 9.89 0.73 -0.38
C ASP A 230 9.61 -0.05 -1.67
N ALA A 231 9.73 -1.36 -1.59
CA ALA A 231 9.42 -2.30 -2.66
C ALA A 231 8.44 -3.38 -2.17
N SER A 232 7.62 -3.05 -1.17
CA SER A 232 6.60 -3.93 -0.62
C SER A 232 5.51 -4.29 -1.65
N HIS A 233 4.72 -5.33 -1.37
CA HIS A 233 3.60 -5.75 -2.23
C HIS A 233 4.02 -5.97 -3.70
N ASN A 234 5.11 -6.69 -3.90
CA ASN A 234 5.59 -7.09 -5.21
C ASN A 234 5.62 -8.63 -5.28
N ARG A 235 6.38 -9.19 -6.22
CA ARG A 235 6.60 -10.64 -6.38
C ARG A 235 8.09 -10.96 -6.23
N ILE A 236 8.83 -10.16 -5.47
CA ILE A 236 10.29 -10.19 -5.43
C ILE A 236 10.76 -11.49 -4.78
N ASP A 237 11.56 -12.26 -5.51
CA ASP A 237 12.25 -13.44 -5.02
C ASP A 237 13.78 -13.25 -4.98
N THR A 238 14.29 -12.23 -5.69
CA THR A 238 15.72 -11.97 -5.86
C THR A 238 16.05 -10.50 -5.58
N VAL A 239 17.02 -10.26 -4.70
CA VAL A 239 17.58 -8.93 -4.42
C VAL A 239 19.04 -8.87 -4.88
N GLN A 240 19.35 -7.86 -5.67
CA GLN A 240 20.68 -7.61 -6.23
C GLN A 240 21.03 -6.12 -6.15
N GLY A 241 22.24 -5.78 -6.58
CA GLY A 241 22.78 -4.42 -6.48
C GLY A 241 24.18 -4.39 -5.87
N GLU A 242 24.79 -3.22 -5.98
CA GLU A 242 26.09 -2.91 -5.40
C GLU A 242 25.98 -2.66 -3.89
N LYS A 243 27.14 -2.62 -3.22
CA LYS A 243 27.19 -2.28 -1.79
C LYS A 243 26.67 -0.86 -1.56
N ASN A 244 25.67 -0.71 -0.70
CA ASN A 244 25.10 0.59 -0.35
C ASN A 244 25.19 0.83 1.17
N LYS A 245 25.99 1.82 1.59
CA LYS A 245 26.19 2.20 3.01
C LYS A 245 25.18 3.24 3.52
N LYS A 246 24.40 3.83 2.62
CA LYS A 246 23.41 4.88 2.90
C LYS A 246 22.01 4.33 3.15
N LEU A 247 21.71 3.12 2.68
CA LEU A 247 20.40 2.50 2.85
C LEU A 247 20.10 2.29 4.34
N GLU A 248 19.14 3.02 4.87
CA GLU A 248 18.72 3.00 6.27
C GLU A 248 17.41 2.24 6.46
N ILE A 249 16.45 2.42 5.56
CA ILE A 249 15.11 1.82 5.66
C ILE A 249 14.79 1.05 4.39
N LEU A 250 14.52 -0.25 4.55
CA LEU A 250 14.15 -1.15 3.46
C LEU A 250 12.84 -1.88 3.77
N ARG A 251 11.80 -1.61 2.98
CA ARG A 251 10.50 -2.30 3.09
C ARG A 251 10.33 -3.28 1.94
N LEU A 252 10.21 -4.55 2.30
CA LEU A 252 10.05 -5.69 1.40
C LEU A 252 8.91 -6.61 1.84
N HIS A 253 7.99 -6.13 2.68
CA HIS A 253 6.86 -6.93 3.10
C HIS A 253 5.96 -7.32 1.92
N HIS A 254 5.25 -8.45 2.03
CA HIS A 254 4.40 -9.00 0.97
C HIS A 254 5.17 -9.24 -0.34
N ASN A 255 6.19 -10.09 -0.27
CA ASN A 255 7.01 -10.53 -1.41
C ASN A 255 7.21 -12.06 -1.38
N HIS A 256 8.13 -12.59 -2.18
CA HIS A 256 8.38 -14.02 -2.34
C HIS A 256 9.79 -14.44 -1.90
N LEU A 257 10.44 -13.66 -1.02
CA LEU A 257 11.81 -13.92 -0.58
C LEU A 257 11.88 -15.20 0.26
N THR A 258 12.93 -15.98 0.05
CA THR A 258 13.22 -17.22 0.79
C THR A 258 14.51 -17.15 1.61
N ASN A 259 15.37 -16.16 1.35
CA ASN A 259 16.64 -15.93 2.05
C ASN A 259 17.00 -14.43 2.11
N ILE A 260 18.03 -14.12 2.88
CA ILE A 260 18.53 -12.75 3.11
C ILE A 260 20.05 -12.63 2.98
N ASP A 261 20.69 -13.52 2.23
CA ASP A 261 22.16 -13.56 2.07
C ASP A 261 22.72 -12.24 1.51
N TRP A 262 21.87 -11.51 0.79
CA TRP A 262 22.15 -10.20 0.22
C TRP A 262 22.27 -9.06 1.26
N LEU A 263 21.81 -9.24 2.49
CA LEU A 263 21.66 -8.18 3.48
C LEU A 263 23.00 -7.54 3.88
N GLN A 264 24.09 -8.32 3.91
CA GLN A 264 25.44 -7.84 4.23
C GLN A 264 25.97 -6.77 3.27
N ARG A 265 25.40 -6.65 2.06
CA ARG A 265 25.72 -5.56 1.12
C ARG A 265 25.22 -4.20 1.59
N TYR A 266 24.36 -4.16 2.61
CA TYR A 266 23.67 -2.96 3.06
C TYR A 266 23.94 -2.65 4.55
N PRO A 267 25.20 -2.35 4.93
CA PRO A 267 25.60 -2.16 6.33
C PRO A 267 25.01 -0.92 7.01
N GLY A 268 24.41 0.00 6.26
CA GLY A 268 23.75 1.19 6.79
C GLY A 268 22.37 0.94 7.40
N LEU A 269 21.80 -0.26 7.22
CA LEU A 269 20.41 -0.55 7.56
C LEU A 269 20.12 -0.34 9.05
N VAL A 270 19.01 0.36 9.31
CA VAL A 270 18.43 0.62 10.62
C VAL A 270 17.13 -0.15 10.78
N GLU A 271 16.30 -0.15 9.73
CA GLU A 271 15.00 -0.84 9.72
C GLU A 271 14.86 -1.70 8.46
N VAL A 272 14.49 -2.96 8.67
CA VAL A 272 14.18 -3.90 7.58
C VAL A 272 12.84 -4.57 7.86
N ASP A 273 11.89 -4.37 6.95
CA ASP A 273 10.61 -5.07 6.97
C ASP A 273 10.56 -6.17 5.91
N LEU A 274 10.55 -7.41 6.36
CA LEU A 274 10.48 -8.62 5.55
C LEU A 274 9.22 -9.45 5.86
N ALA A 275 8.19 -8.83 6.45
CA ALA A 275 6.95 -9.53 6.78
C ALA A 275 6.26 -10.13 5.54
N TYR A 276 5.43 -11.16 5.70
CA TYR A 276 4.68 -11.75 4.58
C TYR A 276 5.59 -12.18 3.40
N ASN A 277 6.68 -12.87 3.71
CA ASN A 277 7.57 -13.52 2.74
C ASN A 277 7.49 -15.05 2.91
N LYS A 278 8.48 -15.78 2.38
CA LYS A 278 8.50 -17.26 2.34
C LYS A 278 9.75 -17.82 3.02
N MET A 279 10.30 -17.12 4.01
CA MET A 279 11.50 -17.56 4.70
C MET A 279 11.21 -18.70 5.68
N GLU A 280 12.05 -19.72 5.69
CA GLU A 280 11.91 -20.89 6.58
C GLU A 280 12.94 -20.95 7.70
N ARG A 281 14.13 -20.39 7.45
CA ARG A 281 15.28 -20.50 8.36
C ARG A 281 16.04 -19.18 8.38
N LEU A 282 16.52 -18.83 9.57
CA LEU A 282 17.33 -17.62 9.75
C LEU A 282 18.56 -17.93 10.62
N TYR A 283 19.71 -17.43 10.18
CA TYR A 283 21.00 -17.61 10.83
C TYR A 283 21.67 -16.26 11.11
N GLY A 284 22.34 -16.13 12.27
CA GLY A 284 23.00 -14.89 12.69
C GLY A 284 24.07 -14.38 11.71
N GLN A 285 24.70 -15.27 10.95
CA GLN A 285 25.73 -14.92 9.97
C GLN A 285 25.25 -13.89 8.93
N TYR A 286 23.96 -13.89 8.56
CA TYR A 286 23.41 -12.96 7.58
C TYR A 286 23.43 -11.49 8.04
N PHE A 287 23.57 -11.26 9.34
CA PHE A 287 23.59 -9.93 9.94
C PHE A 287 25.00 -9.44 10.27
N THR A 288 26.04 -10.19 9.89
CA THR A 288 27.44 -9.79 10.12
C THR A 288 27.73 -8.46 9.41
N GLY A 289 28.24 -7.47 10.17
CA GLY A 289 28.55 -6.14 9.65
C GLY A 289 27.36 -5.17 9.56
N LEU A 290 26.19 -5.55 10.08
CA LEU A 290 25.02 -4.67 10.21
C LEU A 290 25.01 -4.00 11.59
N ASP A 291 25.92 -3.05 11.81
CA ASP A 291 26.15 -2.47 13.15
C ASP A 291 25.08 -1.46 13.57
N ARG A 292 24.15 -1.10 12.68
CA ARG A 292 23.13 -0.07 12.89
C ARG A 292 21.70 -0.60 12.92
N ILE A 293 21.48 -1.90 12.68
CA ILE A 293 20.13 -2.43 12.55
C ILE A 293 19.43 -2.43 13.92
N GLU A 294 18.30 -1.73 14.00
CA GLU A 294 17.53 -1.58 15.24
C GLU A 294 16.18 -2.31 15.18
N ARG A 295 15.60 -2.44 13.97
CA ARG A 295 14.25 -2.98 13.78
C ARG A 295 14.26 -4.03 12.67
N LEU A 296 13.83 -5.23 13.01
CA LEU A 296 13.69 -6.35 12.09
C LEU A 296 12.30 -6.95 12.20
N ASN A 297 11.52 -6.85 11.13
CA ASN A 297 10.21 -7.49 11.02
C ASN A 297 10.27 -8.70 10.09
N LEU A 298 9.93 -9.85 10.63
CA LEU A 298 9.91 -11.17 9.99
C LEU A 298 8.55 -11.86 10.19
N SER A 299 7.54 -11.10 10.60
CA SER A 299 6.20 -11.63 10.85
C SER A 299 5.58 -12.27 9.60
N HIS A 300 4.64 -13.20 9.78
CA HIS A 300 3.94 -13.84 8.66
C HIS A 300 4.88 -14.48 7.62
N ASN A 301 5.96 -15.13 8.07
CA ASN A 301 6.82 -15.95 7.21
C ASN A 301 6.48 -17.44 7.44
N ARG A 302 7.45 -18.33 7.23
CA ARG A 302 7.32 -19.79 7.43
C ARG A 302 8.46 -20.29 8.32
N LEU A 303 8.92 -19.44 9.25
CA LEU A 303 10.14 -19.70 10.01
C LEU A 303 9.91 -20.88 10.94
N ILE A 304 10.65 -21.97 10.69
CA ILE A 304 10.68 -23.17 11.55
C ILE A 304 11.91 -23.11 12.46
N LYS A 305 12.99 -22.47 12.01
CA LYS A 305 14.26 -22.38 12.72
C LYS A 305 14.79 -20.95 12.78
N LEU A 306 15.03 -20.48 14.00
CA LEU A 306 15.71 -19.23 14.29
C LEU A 306 17.01 -19.51 15.03
N ASN A 307 18.14 -19.15 14.44
CA ASN A 307 19.47 -19.34 15.03
C ASN A 307 20.31 -18.06 14.92
N ILE A 308 20.04 -17.10 15.80
CA ILE A 308 20.74 -15.80 15.86
C ILE A 308 21.62 -15.68 17.11
N HIS A 309 21.92 -16.79 17.79
CA HIS A 309 22.75 -16.81 18.99
C HIS A 309 24.25 -16.88 18.71
N SER A 310 24.65 -17.43 17.57
CA SER A 310 26.06 -17.60 17.19
C SER A 310 26.74 -16.27 16.88
N ALA A 311 25.99 -15.30 16.38
CA ALA A 311 26.41 -13.93 16.14
C ALA A 311 25.24 -12.99 16.52
N PRO A 312 25.13 -12.62 17.81
CA PRO A 312 24.08 -11.71 18.27
C PRO A 312 24.21 -10.33 17.61
N ILE A 313 23.07 -9.78 17.21
CA ILE A 313 22.90 -8.48 16.59
C ILE A 313 22.76 -7.46 17.72
N GLN A 314 23.88 -6.83 18.09
CA GLN A 314 23.98 -5.99 19.29
C GLN A 314 23.10 -4.73 19.23
N SER A 315 22.94 -4.16 18.05
CA SER A 315 22.14 -2.94 17.83
C SER A 315 20.63 -3.19 17.83
N LEU A 316 20.19 -4.44 17.72
CA LEU A 316 18.79 -4.78 17.50
C LEU A 316 17.96 -4.48 18.75
N LYS A 317 16.90 -3.68 18.59
CA LYS A 317 15.98 -3.29 19.66
C LYS A 317 14.61 -3.94 19.49
N VAL A 318 14.15 -4.10 18.26
CA VAL A 318 12.82 -4.65 17.94
C VAL A 318 12.96 -5.84 17.01
N LEU A 319 12.44 -6.98 17.45
CA LEU A 319 12.32 -8.19 16.64
C LEU A 319 10.87 -8.64 16.61
N ASP A 320 10.27 -8.62 15.42
CA ASP A 320 8.95 -9.17 15.20
C ASP A 320 9.04 -10.49 14.41
N ILE A 321 8.68 -11.60 15.05
CA ILE A 321 8.65 -12.94 14.44
C ILE A 321 7.29 -13.63 14.68
N ARG A 322 6.23 -12.84 14.91
CA ARG A 322 4.88 -13.38 15.08
C ARG A 322 4.38 -14.09 13.83
N HIS A 323 3.36 -14.94 13.97
CA HIS A 323 2.76 -15.64 12.83
C HIS A 323 3.81 -16.41 12.00
N ASN A 324 4.56 -17.29 12.65
CA ASN A 324 5.52 -18.21 12.03
C ASN A 324 5.28 -19.63 12.58
N ASP A 325 6.17 -20.57 12.27
CA ASP A 325 6.06 -21.98 12.67
C ASP A 325 7.17 -22.38 13.65
N LEU A 326 7.62 -21.45 14.50
CA LEU A 326 8.73 -21.68 15.42
C LEU A 326 8.30 -22.62 16.55
N THR A 327 9.15 -23.58 16.88
CA THR A 327 8.96 -24.51 18.02
C THR A 327 10.04 -24.36 19.10
N HIS A 328 11.29 -24.21 18.67
CA HIS A 328 12.46 -24.16 19.55
C HIS A 328 13.17 -22.81 19.39
N VAL A 329 13.19 -22.00 20.45
CA VAL A 329 13.80 -20.66 20.40
C VAL A 329 14.76 -20.38 21.56
N GLU A 330 14.86 -21.27 22.56
CA GLU A 330 15.65 -21.03 23.79
C GLU A 330 17.13 -20.70 23.52
N TRP A 331 17.73 -21.25 22.47
CA TRP A 331 19.13 -20.98 22.14
C TRP A 331 19.39 -19.50 21.82
N ASN A 332 18.36 -18.76 21.39
CA ASN A 332 18.44 -17.33 21.07
C ASN A 332 18.36 -16.44 22.31
N LYS A 333 18.37 -17.02 23.52
CA LYS A 333 18.34 -16.31 24.80
C LYS A 333 19.23 -15.07 24.86
N LYS A 334 20.51 -15.19 24.47
CA LYS A 334 21.46 -14.07 24.48
C LYS A 334 21.01 -12.89 23.61
N GLN A 335 20.40 -13.18 22.47
CA GLN A 335 19.83 -12.13 21.62
C GLN A 335 18.58 -11.54 22.26
N PHE A 336 17.67 -12.38 22.74
CA PHE A 336 16.39 -11.94 23.29
C PHE A 336 16.56 -11.07 24.54
N ASP A 337 17.53 -11.38 25.40
CA ASP A 337 17.84 -10.59 26.59
C ASP A 337 18.26 -9.14 26.28
N ALA A 338 18.78 -8.87 25.07
CA ALA A 338 19.23 -7.55 24.64
C ALA A 338 18.13 -6.71 23.96
N LEU A 339 16.99 -7.32 23.58
CA LEU A 339 15.91 -6.65 22.86
C LEU A 339 15.08 -5.77 23.80
N GLN A 340 14.52 -4.70 23.24
CA GLN A 340 13.51 -3.86 23.92
C GLN A 340 12.09 -4.34 23.61
N GLN A 341 11.85 -4.87 22.40
CA GLN A 341 10.55 -5.39 21.98
C GLN A 341 10.73 -6.72 21.25
N LEU A 342 9.98 -7.72 21.66
CA LEU A 342 10.03 -9.06 21.08
C LEU A 342 8.61 -9.59 20.88
N TYR A 343 8.25 -9.90 19.63
CA TYR A 343 6.93 -10.42 19.32
C TYR A 343 7.00 -11.88 18.89
N LEU A 344 6.43 -12.79 19.70
CA LEU A 344 6.48 -14.25 19.50
C LEU A 344 5.10 -14.88 19.30
N ASP A 345 4.03 -14.08 19.36
CA ASP A 345 2.66 -14.58 19.29
C ASP A 345 2.38 -15.33 17.98
N HIS A 346 1.40 -16.23 18.02
CA HIS A 346 1.01 -17.06 16.87
C HIS A 346 2.16 -17.88 16.28
N ASN A 347 2.81 -18.68 17.14
CA ASN A 347 3.81 -19.68 16.75
C ASN A 347 3.44 -21.04 17.34
N SER A 348 4.39 -21.97 17.46
CA SER A 348 4.22 -23.24 18.18
C SER A 348 5.33 -23.43 19.21
N ILE A 349 5.75 -22.33 19.84
CA ILE A 349 6.89 -22.32 20.77
C ILE A 349 6.48 -23.05 22.03
N VAL A 350 7.35 -23.95 22.47
CA VAL A 350 7.11 -24.79 23.65
C VAL A 350 7.74 -24.20 24.91
N THR A 351 8.95 -23.64 24.79
CA THR A 351 9.67 -23.07 25.93
C THR A 351 10.44 -21.81 25.52
N LEU A 352 10.61 -20.91 26.48
CA LEU A 352 11.34 -19.65 26.34
C LEU A 352 12.14 -19.37 27.62
N LYS A 353 13.38 -18.88 27.47
CA LYS A 353 14.27 -18.54 28.58
C LYS A 353 14.77 -17.11 28.43
N LEU A 354 14.57 -16.30 29.48
CA LEU A 354 15.06 -14.94 29.61
C LEU A 354 15.81 -14.77 30.94
N SER A 355 16.77 -13.85 30.98
CA SER A 355 17.56 -13.55 32.18
C SER A 355 16.77 -12.60 33.07
N SER A 356 17.05 -12.57 34.36
CA SER A 356 16.48 -11.55 35.27
C SER A 356 16.88 -10.11 34.89
N ASN A 357 17.99 -9.93 34.17
CA ASN A 357 18.48 -8.62 33.70
C ASN A 357 18.11 -8.30 32.24
N ASN A 358 17.11 -8.96 31.66
CA ASN A 358 16.65 -8.68 30.30
C ASN A 358 16.15 -7.22 30.17
N THR A 359 16.22 -6.65 28.96
CA THR A 359 15.86 -5.24 28.69
C THR A 359 14.47 -5.05 28.07
N LEU A 360 13.64 -6.10 28.05
CA LEU A 360 12.35 -6.09 27.37
C LEU A 360 11.36 -5.13 28.03
N ARG A 361 10.66 -4.38 27.17
CA ARG A 361 9.58 -3.45 27.54
C ARG A 361 8.24 -3.85 26.91
N ASN A 362 8.27 -4.63 25.83
CA ASN A 362 7.09 -5.19 25.19
C ASN A 362 7.38 -6.62 24.73
N LEU A 363 6.51 -7.55 25.12
CA LEU A 363 6.60 -8.97 24.80
C LEU A 363 5.21 -9.51 24.43
N THR A 364 5.09 -10.28 23.36
CA THR A 364 3.85 -11.02 23.04
C THR A 364 4.11 -12.51 23.00
N LEU A 365 3.22 -13.31 23.60
CA LEU A 365 3.39 -14.74 23.85
C LEU A 365 2.16 -15.59 23.52
N SER A 366 1.00 -15.00 23.25
CA SER A 366 -0.26 -15.73 23.05
C SER A 366 -0.19 -16.65 21.82
N ASN A 367 -1.12 -17.59 21.72
CA ASN A 367 -1.24 -18.49 20.57
C ASN A 367 0.06 -19.29 20.31
N ASN A 368 0.65 -19.84 21.36
CA ASN A 368 1.82 -20.72 21.33
C ASN A 368 1.50 -22.08 21.99
N ASP A 369 2.50 -22.94 22.13
CA ASP A 369 2.34 -24.33 22.59
C ASP A 369 3.07 -24.62 23.91
N TRP A 370 2.92 -23.69 24.86
CA TRP A 370 3.78 -23.59 26.03
C TRP A 370 3.79 -24.83 26.93
N ASP A 371 4.95 -25.09 27.51
CA ASP A 371 5.12 -25.93 28.69
C ASP A 371 4.88 -25.09 29.96
N CYS A 372 4.05 -25.60 30.88
CA CYS A 372 3.68 -24.85 32.08
C CYS A 372 4.89 -24.55 32.99
N ALA A 373 5.82 -25.49 33.15
CA ALA A 373 6.99 -25.28 33.99
C ALA A 373 7.94 -24.22 33.37
N SER A 374 8.01 -24.14 32.05
CA SER A 374 8.71 -23.06 31.35
C SER A 374 8.08 -21.69 31.59
N LEU A 375 6.74 -21.57 31.53
CA LEU A 375 6.07 -20.29 31.76
C LEU A 375 6.27 -19.80 33.19
N VAL A 376 6.11 -20.67 34.19
CA VAL A 376 6.34 -20.31 35.60
C VAL A 376 7.75 -19.76 35.80
N LYS A 377 8.77 -20.39 35.19
CA LYS A 377 10.16 -19.91 35.25
C LYS A 377 10.37 -18.61 34.47
N LEU A 378 9.67 -18.41 33.36
CA LEU A 378 9.73 -17.18 32.57
C LEU A 378 9.25 -15.98 33.37
N PHE A 379 8.09 -16.10 34.04
CA PHE A 379 7.49 -15.02 34.83
C PHE A 379 8.21 -14.71 36.16
N GLN A 380 9.19 -15.53 36.56
CA GLN A 380 10.15 -15.14 37.61
C GLN A 380 11.11 -14.04 37.14
N ASN A 381 11.38 -13.97 35.83
CA ASN A 381 12.34 -13.04 35.23
C ASN A 381 11.66 -11.93 34.40
N VAL A 382 10.37 -12.03 34.12
CA VAL A 382 9.61 -11.09 33.31
C VAL A 382 8.35 -10.66 34.06
N ASN A 383 8.16 -9.35 34.20
CA ASN A 383 6.94 -8.80 34.80
C ASN A 383 5.76 -8.95 33.82
N ARG A 384 4.59 -9.37 34.32
CA ARG A 384 3.36 -9.51 33.53
C ARG A 384 2.99 -8.23 32.76
N SER A 385 3.30 -7.04 33.29
CA SER A 385 3.04 -5.77 32.61
C SER A 385 3.82 -5.56 31.31
N VAL A 386 4.92 -6.29 31.12
CA VAL A 386 5.73 -6.28 29.88
C VAL A 386 5.06 -7.14 28.80
N VAL A 387 4.25 -8.13 29.21
CA VAL A 387 3.55 -9.04 28.29
C VAL A 387 2.22 -8.42 27.86
N GLY A 388 2.13 -8.04 26.59
CA GLY A 388 1.02 -7.24 26.05
C GLY A 388 -0.21 -8.03 25.58
N ASP A 389 -0.22 -9.36 25.73
CA ASP A 389 -1.27 -10.26 25.25
C ASP A 389 -1.62 -11.40 26.23
N SER A 390 -2.63 -12.20 25.86
CA SER A 390 -3.18 -13.31 26.65
C SER A 390 -4.00 -14.25 25.76
N ASP A 391 -4.08 -15.52 26.14
CA ASP A 391 -5.01 -16.50 25.56
C ASP A 391 -6.38 -16.44 26.24
N ARG A 392 -7.46 -16.50 25.46
CA ARG A 392 -8.84 -16.46 25.99
C ARG A 392 -9.35 -17.84 26.44
N SER A 393 -8.95 -18.89 25.74
CA SER A 393 -9.37 -20.26 26.02
C SER A 393 -8.33 -21.26 25.52
N CYS A 394 -8.22 -22.38 26.23
CA CYS A 394 -7.22 -23.40 25.95
C CYS A 394 -7.83 -24.65 25.30
N LYS A 395 -6.98 -25.37 24.57
CA LYS A 395 -7.33 -26.68 23.99
C LYS A 395 -7.46 -27.72 25.12
N GLN A 396 -8.04 -28.87 24.78
CA GLN A 396 -8.10 -30.02 25.69
C GLN A 396 -6.68 -30.40 26.17
N ASP A 397 -6.55 -30.71 27.45
CA ASP A 397 -5.29 -30.98 28.18
C ASP A 397 -4.37 -29.77 28.39
N TYR A 398 -4.83 -28.55 28.07
CA TYR A 398 -4.11 -27.31 28.38
C TYR A 398 -4.86 -26.54 29.46
N GLN A 399 -4.10 -25.81 30.26
CA GLN A 399 -4.60 -24.92 31.30
C GLN A 399 -4.02 -23.52 31.12
N LEU A 400 -4.67 -22.51 31.73
CA LEU A 400 -4.14 -21.16 31.77
C LEU A 400 -3.11 -21.03 32.89
N GLU A 401 -1.94 -20.52 32.54
CA GLU A 401 -0.88 -20.12 33.46
C GLU A 401 -0.46 -18.70 33.09
N HIS A 402 -0.65 -17.74 33.99
CA HIS A 402 -0.41 -16.31 33.73
C HIS A 402 -1.14 -15.80 32.46
N ASP A 403 -2.40 -16.21 32.29
CA ASP A 403 -3.27 -15.96 31.13
C ASP A 403 -2.75 -16.49 29.77
N LEU A 404 -1.84 -17.47 29.78
CA LEU A 404 -1.35 -18.13 28.58
C LEU A 404 -1.62 -19.63 28.66
N CYS A 405 -2.00 -20.24 27.55
CA CYS A 405 -2.28 -21.67 27.51
C CYS A 405 -1.01 -22.49 27.56
N CYS A 406 -0.94 -23.47 28.47
CA CYS A 406 0.18 -24.38 28.59
C CYS A 406 -0.27 -25.81 28.90
N LYS A 407 0.60 -26.79 28.59
CA LYS A 407 0.43 -28.19 28.99
C LYS A 407 1.50 -28.58 30.00
N VAL A 408 1.13 -29.35 31.02
CA VAL A 408 2.08 -29.93 31.96
C VAL A 408 2.72 -31.17 31.33
N SER A 409 4.05 -31.20 31.19
CA SER A 409 4.77 -32.37 30.71
C SER A 409 6.19 -32.45 31.29
N ALA A 410 6.63 -33.67 31.65
CA ALA A 410 8.02 -33.89 32.07
C ALA A 410 9.02 -33.79 30.91
N LYS A 411 8.58 -34.03 29.68
CA LYS A 411 9.39 -33.97 28.45
C LYS A 411 8.59 -33.25 27.36
N PRO A 412 8.49 -31.92 27.41
CA PRO A 412 7.51 -31.17 26.63
C PRO A 412 7.72 -31.31 25.11
N TYR A 413 8.98 -31.29 24.63
CA TYR A 413 9.26 -31.50 23.21
C TYR A 413 8.97 -32.93 22.72
N LEU A 414 9.23 -33.94 23.56
CA LEU A 414 8.89 -35.33 23.24
C LEU A 414 7.36 -35.49 23.18
N ASP A 415 6.63 -34.87 24.10
CA ASP A 415 5.17 -34.84 24.07
C ASP A 415 4.65 -34.20 22.77
N ARG A 416 5.19 -33.05 22.33
CA ARG A 416 4.79 -32.42 21.05
C ARG A 416 5.11 -33.29 19.84
N LEU A 417 6.28 -33.92 19.84
CA LEU A 417 6.66 -34.85 18.78
C LEU A 417 5.70 -36.06 18.72
N ILE A 418 5.33 -36.62 19.87
CA ILE A 418 4.35 -37.71 19.95
C ILE A 418 2.99 -37.24 19.44
N GLN A 419 2.50 -36.06 19.86
CA GLN A 419 1.23 -35.51 19.38
C GLN A 419 1.24 -35.29 17.87
N TYR A 420 2.31 -34.72 17.32
CA TYR A 420 2.49 -34.53 15.89
C TYR A 420 2.52 -35.88 15.15
N ASN A 421 3.24 -36.88 15.67
CA ASN A 421 3.29 -38.23 15.12
C ASN A 421 1.93 -38.93 15.19
N ILE A 422 1.16 -38.76 16.27
CA ILE A 422 -0.19 -39.31 16.39
C ILE A 422 -1.09 -38.67 15.32
N ALA A 423 -1.12 -37.35 15.22
CA ALA A 423 -1.93 -36.63 14.23
C ALA A 423 -1.58 -37.05 12.78
N THR A 424 -0.29 -37.13 12.45
CA THR A 424 0.16 -37.57 11.12
C THR A 424 -0.02 -39.08 10.88
N SER A 425 0.09 -39.91 11.92
CA SER A 425 -0.11 -41.37 11.82
C SER A 425 -1.56 -41.78 11.66
N VAL A 426 -2.52 -41.00 12.17
CA VAL A 426 -3.97 -41.23 11.94
C VAL A 426 -4.28 -41.06 10.45
N GLY A 427 -3.73 -40.01 9.81
CA GLY A 427 -3.83 -39.83 8.35
C GLY A 427 -3.20 -40.97 7.55
N ASN A 428 -2.03 -41.46 7.97
CA ASN A 428 -1.34 -42.58 7.31
C ASN A 428 -2.00 -43.96 7.56
N LYS A 429 -2.57 -44.20 8.76
CA LYS A 429 -3.28 -45.44 9.11
C LYS A 429 -4.61 -45.56 8.37
N HIS A 430 -5.32 -44.46 8.13
CA HIS A 430 -6.53 -44.45 7.31
C HIS A 430 -6.25 -44.76 5.83
N GLN A 431 -5.14 -44.26 5.25
CA GLN A 431 -4.73 -44.65 3.90
C GLN A 431 -4.34 -46.12 3.76
N ARG A 432 -3.79 -46.75 4.81
CA ARG A 432 -3.46 -48.18 4.84
C ARG A 432 -4.69 -49.08 5.08
N ALA A 433 -5.68 -48.64 5.86
CA ALA A 433 -6.91 -49.40 6.10
C ALA A 433 -7.74 -49.62 4.83
N ASN A 434 -7.68 -48.70 3.86
CA ASN A 434 -8.33 -48.84 2.54
C ASN A 434 -7.62 -49.83 1.58
N ARG A 435 -6.58 -50.55 2.02
CA ARG A 435 -5.81 -51.51 1.19
C ARG A 435 -5.95 -52.98 1.58
N CYS A 436 -6.80 -53.34 2.56
CA CYS A 436 -6.97 -54.74 2.96
C CYS A 436 -8.45 -55.14 3.10
N ARG A 437 -8.93 -56.00 2.19
CA ARG A 437 -9.88 -57.13 2.38
C ARG A 437 -9.65 -58.11 1.22
N GLU A 438 -9.05 -59.28 1.48
CA GLU A 438 -9.62 -60.58 1.94
C GLU A 438 -9.89 -61.49 0.74
N ASN A 439 -9.04 -62.53 0.61
CA ASN A 439 -9.19 -63.64 -0.31
C ASN A 439 -10.08 -64.69 0.37
N ASP A 440 -11.12 -65.15 -0.31
CA ASP A 440 -11.72 -66.47 -0.11
C ASP A 440 -11.98 -67.10 -1.49
N GLU A 441 -11.56 -68.35 -1.64
CA GLU A 441 -11.75 -69.19 -2.82
C GLU A 441 -13.18 -69.77 -2.87
N ILE A 442 -13.73 -69.99 -4.08
CA ILE A 442 -14.48 -71.18 -4.51
C ILE A 442 -14.54 -71.20 -6.05
N ALA A 443 -14.34 -72.39 -6.62
CA ALA A 443 -14.29 -72.70 -8.04
C ALA A 443 -15.68 -72.87 -8.71
N SER A 444 -15.83 -72.49 -9.99
CA SER A 444 -16.37 -73.37 -11.07
C SER A 444 -16.58 -72.64 -12.41
N PHE A 445 -16.15 -73.31 -13.48
CA PHE A 445 -16.45 -73.29 -14.93
C PHE A 445 -17.35 -72.22 -15.62
N TYR A 446 -16.83 -71.81 -16.80
CA TYR A 446 -17.46 -71.15 -17.98
C TYR A 446 -18.08 -69.76 -17.83
N ASP A 447 -17.22 -68.72 -17.81
CA ASP A 447 -17.33 -67.56 -18.75
C ASP A 447 -16.04 -66.68 -18.76
N ILE A 448 -14.87 -67.34 -18.72
CA ILE A 448 -13.61 -66.70 -18.28
C ILE A 448 -13.06 -65.67 -19.26
N ASN A 449 -13.19 -65.87 -20.58
CA ASN A 449 -12.52 -65.00 -21.55
C ASN A 449 -13.20 -63.64 -21.73
N GLN A 450 -14.53 -63.60 -21.68
CA GLN A 450 -15.31 -62.35 -21.76
C GLN A 450 -15.14 -61.54 -20.46
N LEU A 451 -15.28 -62.21 -19.30
CA LEU A 451 -15.07 -61.60 -18.00
C LEU A 451 -13.63 -61.16 -17.76
N GLN A 452 -12.61 -61.90 -18.23
CA GLN A 452 -11.20 -61.46 -18.14
C GLN A 452 -10.92 -60.23 -18.98
N SER A 453 -11.51 -60.15 -20.19
CA SER A 453 -11.38 -58.97 -21.06
C SER A 453 -12.05 -57.74 -20.43
N ASP A 454 -13.27 -57.89 -19.91
CA ASP A 454 -13.99 -56.81 -19.24
C ASP A 454 -13.34 -56.43 -17.91
N THR A 455 -12.82 -57.40 -17.16
CA THR A 455 -12.05 -57.14 -15.93
C THR A 455 -10.74 -56.44 -16.25
N ALA A 456 -10.02 -56.83 -17.31
CA ALA A 456 -8.80 -56.15 -17.74
C ALA A 456 -9.07 -54.69 -18.17
N ARG A 457 -10.16 -54.46 -18.92
CA ARG A 457 -10.62 -53.11 -19.29
C ARG A 457 -11.00 -52.30 -18.05
N LEU A 458 -11.78 -52.85 -17.12
CA LEU A 458 -12.17 -52.17 -15.89
C LEU A 458 -10.98 -51.89 -14.97
N VAL A 459 -9.98 -52.79 -14.92
CA VAL A 459 -8.72 -52.57 -14.20
C VAL A 459 -7.91 -51.45 -14.84
N GLN A 460 -7.87 -51.37 -16.18
CA GLN A 460 -7.21 -50.29 -16.90
C GLN A 460 -7.95 -48.94 -16.73
N TYR A 461 -9.28 -48.93 -16.78
CA TYR A 461 -10.06 -47.72 -16.47
C TYR A 461 -9.88 -47.28 -15.02
N LYS A 462 -9.82 -48.23 -14.08
CA LYS A 462 -9.56 -47.96 -12.66
C LYS A 462 -8.15 -47.42 -12.43
N SER A 463 -7.13 -47.89 -13.17
CA SER A 463 -5.77 -47.34 -13.08
C SER A 463 -5.70 -45.92 -13.65
N LEU A 464 -6.30 -45.69 -14.81
CA LEU A 464 -6.36 -44.37 -15.46
C LEU A 464 -7.10 -43.35 -14.58
N PHE A 465 -8.25 -43.74 -14.01
CA PHE A 465 -9.03 -42.88 -13.13
C PHE A 465 -8.31 -42.60 -11.81
N LYS A 466 -7.54 -43.58 -11.27
CA LYS A 466 -6.67 -43.37 -10.12
C LYS A 466 -5.54 -42.38 -10.41
N GLU A 467 -4.93 -42.45 -11.60
CA GLU A 467 -3.88 -41.52 -12.01
C GLU A 467 -4.42 -40.09 -12.16
N GLN A 468 -5.60 -39.94 -12.77
CA GLN A 468 -6.29 -38.65 -12.87
C GLN A 468 -6.64 -38.07 -11.50
N LEU A 469 -7.18 -38.88 -10.58
CA LEU A 469 -7.46 -38.48 -9.21
C LEU A 469 -6.19 -38.14 -8.42
N TYR A 470 -5.09 -38.85 -8.65
CA TYR A 470 -3.80 -38.58 -8.03
C TYR A 470 -3.24 -37.23 -8.49
N ASN A 471 -3.31 -36.93 -9.79
CA ASN A 471 -2.89 -35.64 -10.34
C ASN A 471 -3.74 -34.49 -9.79
N LEU A 472 -5.07 -34.64 -9.78
CA LEU A 472 -5.98 -33.66 -9.20
C LEU A 472 -5.72 -33.43 -7.71
N ASN A 473 -5.51 -34.50 -6.94
CA ASN A 473 -5.22 -34.40 -5.51
C ASN A 473 -3.85 -33.72 -5.26
N THR A 474 -2.85 -33.99 -6.10
CA THR A 474 -1.54 -33.33 -6.04
C THR A 474 -1.67 -31.84 -6.31
N GLU A 475 -2.47 -31.46 -7.31
CA GLU A 475 -2.74 -30.06 -7.62
C GLU A 475 -3.48 -29.34 -6.47
N ILE A 476 -4.49 -29.98 -5.88
CA ILE A 476 -5.21 -29.44 -4.71
C ILE A 476 -4.27 -29.27 -3.52
N ASN A 477 -3.40 -30.24 -3.23
CA ASN A 477 -2.42 -30.12 -2.15
C ASN A 477 -1.44 -28.97 -2.41
N ASN A 478 -0.97 -28.79 -3.65
CA ASN A 478 -0.14 -27.65 -4.02
C ASN A 478 -0.86 -26.31 -3.77
N TYR A 479 -2.15 -26.20 -4.06
CA TYR A 479 -2.94 -25.00 -3.75
C TYR A 479 -3.13 -24.79 -2.25
N LEU A 480 -3.39 -25.84 -1.48
CA LEU A 480 -3.48 -25.76 -0.01
C LEU A 480 -2.17 -25.28 0.61
N GLU A 481 -1.03 -25.81 0.18
CA GLU A 481 0.30 -25.37 0.63
C GLU A 481 0.61 -23.92 0.22
N ARG A 482 0.28 -23.54 -1.02
CA ARG A 482 0.44 -22.15 -1.49
C ARG A 482 -0.32 -21.16 -0.62
N HIS A 483 -1.48 -21.55 -0.09
CA HIS A 483 -2.36 -20.72 0.72
C HIS A 483 -2.25 -20.96 2.23
N GLN A 484 -1.28 -21.75 2.69
CA GLN A 484 -1.04 -22.04 4.12
C GLN A 484 -2.28 -22.59 4.85
N LEU A 485 -3.15 -23.32 4.14
CA LEU A 485 -4.28 -23.99 4.74
C LEU A 485 -3.79 -25.30 5.35
N LYS A 486 -3.77 -25.40 6.69
CA LYS A 486 -3.40 -26.63 7.41
C LYS A 486 -4.21 -27.80 6.85
N ASN A 487 -3.55 -28.92 6.54
CA ASN A 487 -4.21 -30.20 6.26
C ASN A 487 -4.92 -30.64 7.55
N LEU A 488 -6.16 -30.18 7.75
CA LEU A 488 -7.06 -30.57 8.84
C LEU A 488 -7.50 -32.01 8.64
N ASP A 489 -6.67 -33.03 8.86
CA ASP A 489 -7.06 -34.47 8.86
C ASP A 489 -8.00 -34.94 7.71
N MET A 490 -8.10 -34.17 6.61
CA MET A 490 -9.14 -34.34 5.58
C MET A 490 -8.68 -35.42 4.63
N VAL A 491 -9.27 -36.60 4.76
CA VAL A 491 -8.88 -37.81 4.02
C VAL A 491 -9.34 -37.76 2.56
N HIS A 492 -10.42 -37.03 2.26
CA HIS A 492 -11.05 -37.04 0.94
C HIS A 492 -10.71 -35.79 0.10
N THR A 493 -10.30 -35.99 -1.15
CA THR A 493 -9.97 -34.93 -2.13
C THR A 493 -11.09 -33.90 -2.30
N ASN A 494 -12.36 -34.33 -2.20
CA ASN A 494 -13.52 -33.44 -2.29
C ASN A 494 -13.65 -32.49 -1.09
N GLU A 495 -13.28 -32.92 0.12
CA GLU A 495 -13.30 -32.07 1.32
C GLU A 495 -12.19 -31.02 1.25
N LYS A 496 -10.99 -31.44 0.82
CA LYS A 496 -9.86 -30.54 0.53
C LYS A 496 -10.23 -29.46 -0.48
N LEU A 497 -10.88 -29.85 -1.57
CA LEU A 497 -11.34 -28.92 -2.60
C LEU A 497 -12.42 -27.96 -2.07
N ARG A 498 -13.40 -28.47 -1.30
CA ARG A 498 -14.43 -27.63 -0.67
C ARG A 498 -13.83 -26.62 0.30
N HIS A 499 -12.88 -27.03 1.12
CA HIS A 499 -12.20 -26.14 2.07
C HIS A 499 -11.36 -25.07 1.34
N LEU A 500 -10.63 -25.46 0.29
CA LEU A 500 -9.91 -24.52 -0.57
C LEU A 500 -10.87 -23.51 -1.23
N LEU A 501 -11.99 -23.97 -1.79
CA LEU A 501 -13.00 -23.11 -2.40
C LEU A 501 -13.63 -22.16 -1.37
N LEU A 502 -13.93 -22.64 -0.17
CA LEU A 502 -14.48 -21.82 0.91
C LEU A 502 -13.47 -20.75 1.36
N TYR A 503 -12.19 -21.12 1.51
CA TYR A 503 -11.13 -20.18 1.83
C TYR A 503 -10.98 -19.11 0.73
N LEU A 504 -10.94 -19.52 -0.54
CA LEU A 504 -10.82 -18.58 -1.66
C LEU A 504 -12.04 -17.64 -1.72
N LYS A 505 -13.24 -18.15 -1.48
CA LYS A 505 -14.47 -17.35 -1.42
C LYS A 505 -14.45 -16.36 -0.25
N ASN A 506 -14.02 -16.79 0.93
CA ASN A 506 -13.89 -15.92 2.09
C ASN A 506 -12.80 -14.87 1.89
N LYS A 507 -11.65 -15.24 1.31
CA LYS A 507 -10.58 -14.30 0.96
C LYS A 507 -11.05 -13.27 -0.05
N GLN A 508 -11.77 -13.70 -1.09
CA GLN A 508 -12.39 -12.80 -2.07
C GLN A 508 -13.39 -11.85 -1.41
N GLN A 509 -14.23 -12.37 -0.51
CA GLN A 509 -15.17 -11.54 0.24
C GLN A 509 -14.44 -10.54 1.15
N LEU A 510 -13.37 -10.95 1.82
CA LEU A 510 -12.57 -10.08 2.68
C LEU A 510 -11.86 -8.98 1.87
N GLU A 511 -11.34 -9.32 0.69
CA GLU A 511 -10.77 -8.34 -0.25
C GLU A 511 -11.86 -7.39 -0.76
N GLN A 512 -13.06 -7.89 -1.07
CA GLN A 512 -14.21 -7.05 -1.44
C GLN A 512 -14.70 -6.17 -0.29
N ASP A 513 -14.68 -6.66 0.95
CA ASP A 513 -15.08 -5.93 2.14
C ASP A 513 -14.03 -4.88 2.52
N HIS A 514 -12.73 -5.16 2.34
CA HIS A 514 -11.66 -4.16 2.40
C HIS A 514 -11.83 -3.11 1.32
N LEU A 515 -12.09 -3.53 0.07
CA LEU A 515 -12.36 -2.60 -1.02
C LEU A 515 -13.58 -1.73 -0.70
N ARG A 516 -14.66 -2.33 -0.17
CA ARG A 516 -15.85 -1.62 0.32
C ARG A 516 -15.54 -0.70 1.49
N PHE A 517 -14.71 -1.11 2.44
CA PHE A 517 -14.30 -0.28 3.57
C PHE A 517 -13.56 0.97 3.09
N PHE A 518 -12.60 0.82 2.17
CA PHE A 518 -11.95 1.96 1.53
C PHE A 518 -12.94 2.78 0.67
N GLN A 519 -13.84 2.12 -0.07
CA GLN A 519 -14.93 2.75 -0.81
C GLN A 519 -16.00 3.40 0.09
N LEU A 520 -16.03 3.13 1.40
CA LEU A 520 -16.91 3.77 2.39
C LEU A 520 -16.16 4.90 3.11
N GLN A 521 -14.86 4.78 3.29
CA GLN A 521 -14.00 5.85 3.83
C GLN A 521 -13.85 7.02 2.86
N VAL A 522 -13.78 6.77 1.55
CA VAL A 522 -13.70 7.85 0.54
C VAL A 522 -14.98 8.71 0.57
N PRO A 523 -16.21 8.17 0.52
CA PRO A 523 -17.45 8.92 0.72
C PRO A 523 -17.52 9.61 2.07
N ARG A 524 -17.07 8.99 3.17
CA ARG A 524 -17.03 9.67 4.49
C ARG A 524 -16.07 10.85 4.49
N SER A 525 -14.90 10.71 3.87
CA SER A 525 -13.92 11.78 3.73
C SER A 525 -14.42 12.87 2.79
N MET A 526 -15.11 12.51 1.71
CA MET A 526 -15.79 13.43 0.80
C MET A 526 -16.99 14.13 1.44
N GLN A 527 -17.78 13.43 2.26
CA GLN A 527 -18.87 14.01 3.05
C GLN A 527 -18.33 14.97 4.10
N LYS A 528 -17.24 14.61 4.78
CA LYS A 528 -16.55 15.50 5.74
C LYS A 528 -15.96 16.72 5.03
N ALA A 529 -15.34 16.54 3.87
CA ALA A 529 -14.86 17.66 3.04
C ALA A 529 -16.02 18.53 2.55
N GLY A 530 -17.14 17.92 2.15
CA GLY A 530 -18.37 18.61 1.76
C GLY A 530 -19.00 19.40 2.91
N SER A 531 -19.09 18.82 4.10
CA SER A 531 -19.61 19.49 5.30
C SER A 531 -18.71 20.66 5.70
N LEU A 532 -17.39 20.48 5.68
CA LEU A 532 -16.43 21.56 5.91
C LEU A 532 -16.53 22.65 4.83
N THR A 533 -16.81 22.28 3.58
CA THR A 533 -17.01 23.27 2.50
C THR A 533 -18.28 24.09 2.73
N GLN A 534 -19.37 23.45 3.17
CA GLN A 534 -20.63 24.13 3.50
C GLN A 534 -20.49 25.03 4.73
N GLU A 535 -19.80 24.56 5.77
CA GLU A 535 -19.50 25.35 6.97
C GLU A 535 -18.65 26.58 6.64
N ASN A 536 -17.61 26.41 5.82
CA ASN A 536 -16.78 27.53 5.35
C ASN A 536 -17.58 28.53 4.50
N ALA A 537 -18.53 28.06 3.68
CA ALA A 537 -19.41 28.96 2.91
C ALA A 537 -20.31 29.79 3.84
N ALA A 538 -20.92 29.15 4.85
CA ALA A 538 -21.74 29.85 5.85
C ALA A 538 -20.93 30.87 6.66
N LEU A 539 -19.70 30.51 7.06
CA LEU A 539 -18.78 31.43 7.73
C LEU A 539 -18.42 32.62 6.83
N GLN A 540 -18.17 32.39 5.54
CA GLN A 540 -17.88 33.46 4.59
C GLN A 540 -19.09 34.40 4.42
N ASP A 541 -20.30 33.88 4.32
CA ASP A 541 -21.53 34.68 4.23
C ASP A 541 -21.71 35.53 5.49
N HIS A 542 -21.44 34.96 6.66
CA HIS A 542 -21.47 35.69 7.93
C HIS A 542 -20.40 36.79 7.98
N LEU A 543 -19.20 36.52 7.47
CA LEU A 543 -18.12 37.50 7.39
C LEU A 543 -18.50 38.68 6.48
N ASN A 544 -19.06 38.39 5.31
CA ASN A 544 -19.55 39.40 4.37
C ASN A 544 -20.66 40.26 5.00
N ALA A 545 -21.56 39.66 5.80
CA ALA A 545 -22.61 40.38 6.51
C ALA A 545 -22.05 41.31 7.60
N ILE A 546 -21.03 40.86 8.34
CA ILE A 546 -20.30 41.70 9.31
C ILE A 546 -19.64 42.88 8.60
N GLU A 547 -18.93 42.64 7.50
CA GLU A 547 -18.26 43.70 6.74
C GLU A 547 -19.23 44.76 6.22
N SER A 548 -20.39 44.32 5.69
CA SER A 548 -21.47 45.22 5.26
C SER A 548 -21.99 46.07 6.42
N THR A 549 -22.23 45.44 7.57
CA THR A 549 -22.67 46.13 8.80
C THR A 549 -21.63 47.16 9.25
N LEU A 550 -20.35 46.80 9.24
CA LEU A 550 -19.24 47.66 9.66
C LEU A 550 -19.12 48.89 8.75
N LYS A 551 -19.33 48.71 7.44
CA LYS A 551 -19.38 49.80 6.47
C LYS A 551 -20.52 50.77 6.78
N GLN A 552 -21.71 50.26 7.06
CA GLN A 552 -22.87 51.08 7.40
C GLN A 552 -22.66 51.86 8.71
N VAL A 553 -22.15 51.21 9.76
CA VAL A 553 -21.81 51.88 11.03
C VAL A 553 -20.78 53.00 10.80
N LYS A 554 -19.80 52.79 9.93
CA LYS A 554 -18.80 53.82 9.59
C LYS A 554 -19.43 55.03 8.90
N GLU A 555 -20.35 54.80 7.97
CA GLU A 555 -21.11 55.87 7.30
C GLU A 555 -22.01 56.65 8.27
N ASP A 556 -22.72 55.95 9.16
CA ASP A 556 -23.58 56.57 10.17
C ASP A 556 -22.78 57.35 11.22
N THR A 557 -21.62 56.84 11.62
CA THR A 557 -20.70 57.53 12.53
C THR A 557 -20.19 58.82 11.90
N MET A 558 -19.80 58.80 10.61
CA MET A 558 -19.41 60.01 9.88
C MET A 558 -20.56 61.02 9.82
N ARG A 559 -21.77 60.59 9.46
CA ARG A 559 -22.95 61.48 9.42
C ARG A 559 -23.26 62.10 10.79
N THR A 560 -23.16 61.32 11.85
CA THR A 560 -23.42 61.79 13.22
C THR A 560 -22.35 62.77 13.68
N SER A 561 -21.09 62.51 13.34
CA SER A 561 -19.96 63.41 13.64
C SER A 561 -20.13 64.77 12.95
N VAL A 562 -20.56 64.77 11.68
CA VAL A 562 -20.86 66.00 10.94
C VAL A 562 -22.02 66.77 11.59
N LYS A 563 -23.09 66.08 12.00
CA LYS A 563 -24.22 66.73 12.72
C LYS A 563 -23.79 67.34 14.04
N LEU A 564 -22.95 66.66 14.82
CA LEU A 564 -22.40 67.17 16.08
C LEU A 564 -21.57 68.44 15.85
N MET A 565 -20.66 68.45 14.87
CA MET A 565 -19.89 69.66 14.53
C MET A 565 -20.80 70.86 14.18
N ILE A 566 -21.88 70.61 13.42
CA ILE A 566 -22.85 71.67 13.07
C ILE A 566 -23.59 72.19 14.32
N MET A 567 -23.98 71.29 15.23
CA MET A 567 -24.67 71.68 16.47
C MET A 567 -23.75 72.42 17.44
N GLU A 568 -22.50 71.99 17.59
CA GLU A 568 -21.49 72.68 18.42
C GLU A 568 -21.18 74.08 17.87
N GLY A 569 -21.05 74.22 16.55
CA GLY A 569 -20.89 75.52 15.89
C GLY A 569 -22.10 76.45 16.02
N ARG A 570 -23.31 75.91 16.27
CA ARG A 570 -24.52 76.68 16.57
C ARG A 570 -24.64 77.06 18.05
N LYS A 571 -24.03 76.30 18.95
CA LYS A 571 -24.02 76.57 20.40
C LYS A 571 -22.98 77.63 20.80
N SER A 572 -21.93 77.81 20.00
CA SER A 572 -20.88 78.81 20.18
C SER A 572 -21.19 80.17 19.54
N ARG A 573 -22.35 80.30 18.87
CA ARG A 573 -23.00 81.57 18.50
C ARG A 573 -24.09 81.87 19.51
#